data_AF-A0A928RAZ2-F1
#
_entry.id   AF-A0A928RAZ2-F1
#
_cell.length_a   1.000
_cell.length_b   1.000
_cell.length_c   1.000
_cell.angle_alpha   90.00
_cell.angle_beta   90.00
_cell.angle_gamma   90.00
#
_symmetry.space_group_name_H-M   'P 1'
#
loop_
_entity.id
_entity.type
_entity.pdbx_description
1 polymer ?
#
loop_
_entity_poly.entity_id
_entity_poly.type
_entity_poly.pdbx_seq_one_letter_code
_entity_poly.pdbx_strand_id
1 'polypeptide(L)'
;MKMYKFNFYHTRPENFFRNDKDEQTKGLVGYLRGDFGRDGKEFHHTWFNNNEKLNNASFKEDFEKIMETLRERLLTDRDWMRSVAYNHPEAKIASESTSSYGMFVETERYEYDIRTITEDGNYDFYIYCYDKNFQEPQYLNSRRFRDENGKLTEKVEEIAKKTFLEARNYYTNGDRYENNGKVYTFRVTEENMLFEGRDGEKLFVAPELMGTYLPDVASEGSAFVKVPMSQTLANLTLGDLIQSVKLSSVHLVHDEVDIELATVEDLSNDMFTEAGKEAWADVLNAKVDEIFDGTYGVQIQCSGVDHQRLTEFSYALAGYCPDKDYKNWFNEIEDAGPNMSM
;
A
#
# COMPACT_ATOMS: atom_id res chain seq x y z
N MET A 1 1.42 -6.36 11.51
CA MET A 1 0.62 -5.24 12.05
C MET A 1 -0.05 -4.53 10.87
N LYS A 2 -1.35 -4.22 10.95
CA LYS A 2 -2.06 -3.50 9.86
C LYS A 2 -1.47 -2.09 9.79
N MET A 3 -0.84 -1.73 8.68
CA MET A 3 -0.17 -0.44 8.54
C MET A 3 -1.19 0.61 8.10
N TYR A 4 -1.59 1.48 9.01
CA TYR A 4 -2.53 2.55 8.67
C TYR A 4 -1.85 3.63 7.81
N LYS A 5 -2.57 4.13 6.80
CA LYS A 5 -2.10 5.16 5.88
C LYS A 5 -2.36 6.54 6.48
N PHE A 6 -1.34 7.39 6.49
CA PHE A 6 -1.48 8.81 6.78
C PHE A 6 -1.80 9.56 5.49
N ASN A 7 -2.83 10.41 5.54
CA ASN A 7 -3.19 11.33 4.47
C ASN A 7 -2.74 12.74 4.86
N PHE A 8 -1.81 13.31 4.09
CA PHE A 8 -1.20 14.63 4.34
C PHE A 8 -1.88 15.78 3.58
N TYR A 9 -3.06 15.53 3.01
CA TYR A 9 -3.95 16.54 2.46
C TYR A 9 -5.22 16.59 3.31
N HIS A 10 -6.03 17.63 3.12
CA HIS A 10 -7.31 17.78 3.79
C HIS A 10 -8.23 18.71 3.01
N THR A 11 -9.54 18.52 3.15
CA THR A 11 -10.58 19.39 2.57
C THR A 11 -11.33 20.18 3.62
N ARG A 12 -11.23 19.75 4.88
CA ARG A 12 -11.92 20.32 6.03
C ARG A 12 -10.90 20.71 7.10
N PRO A 13 -10.18 21.83 6.91
CA PRO A 13 -9.24 22.31 7.93
C PRO A 13 -9.93 22.53 9.28
N GLU A 14 -11.23 22.81 9.30
CA GLU A 14 -12.04 22.94 10.51
C GLU A 14 -12.06 21.69 11.40
N ASN A 15 -11.89 20.49 10.86
CA ASN A 15 -11.93 19.26 11.65
C ASN A 15 -10.70 19.06 12.55
N PHE A 16 -9.61 19.77 12.26
CA PHE A 16 -8.39 19.75 13.08
C PHE A 16 -8.50 20.64 14.34
N PHE A 17 -9.64 21.30 14.52
CA PHE A 17 -9.91 22.20 15.61
C PHE A 17 -11.22 21.82 16.28
N ARG A 18 -11.37 22.28 17.51
CA ARG A 18 -12.66 22.18 18.19
C ARG A 18 -13.67 22.98 17.39
N ASN A 19 -14.74 22.31 17.02
CA ASN A 19 -15.87 22.87 16.29
C ASN A 19 -17.12 22.66 17.16
N ASP A 20 -17.93 23.70 17.32
CA ASP A 20 -19.16 23.63 18.11
C ASP A 20 -20.42 23.69 17.21
N LYS A 21 -20.26 23.50 15.89
CA LYS A 21 -21.39 23.41 14.95
C LYS A 21 -21.95 21.99 14.94
N ASP A 22 -23.19 21.84 15.38
CA ASP A 22 -23.89 20.55 15.52
C ASP A 22 -23.83 19.69 14.25
N GLU A 23 -24.13 20.26 13.08
CA GLU A 23 -24.12 19.55 11.80
C GLU A 23 -22.74 18.98 11.43
N GLN A 24 -21.68 19.69 11.80
CA GLN A 24 -20.29 19.35 11.47
C GLN A 24 -19.67 18.40 12.51
N THR A 25 -20.39 18.11 13.59
CA THR A 25 -19.89 17.33 14.73
C THR A 25 -20.82 16.21 15.17
N LYS A 26 -21.85 15.88 14.37
CA LYS A 26 -22.79 14.78 14.64
C LYS A 26 -22.09 13.45 14.94
N GLY A 27 -21.04 13.14 14.20
CA GLY A 27 -20.23 11.94 14.39
C GLY A 27 -18.99 12.13 15.27
N LEU A 28 -18.75 13.32 15.82
CA LEU A 28 -17.60 13.57 16.70
C LEU A 28 -17.74 12.77 17.99
N VAL A 29 -16.91 11.73 18.13
CA VAL A 29 -16.84 10.88 19.32
C VAL A 29 -16.23 11.65 20.49
N GLY A 30 -15.14 12.35 20.20
CA GLY A 30 -14.35 13.10 21.15
C GLY A 30 -13.00 13.46 20.54
N TYR A 31 -12.12 14.03 21.36
CA TYR A 31 -10.76 14.34 20.93
C TYR A 31 -9.74 14.09 22.02
N LEU A 32 -8.52 13.76 21.59
CA LEU A 32 -7.35 13.67 22.45
C LEU A 32 -6.47 14.90 22.21
N ARG A 33 -5.90 15.46 23.27
CA ARG A 33 -4.77 16.40 23.17
C ARG A 33 -3.56 15.79 23.86
N GLY A 34 -2.35 16.07 23.37
CA GLY A 34 -1.14 15.60 24.04
C GLY A 34 0.10 16.41 23.71
N ASP A 35 1.15 16.14 24.47
CA ASP A 35 2.47 16.76 24.38
C ASP A 35 3.58 15.79 24.79
N PHE A 36 4.81 16.08 24.37
CA PHE A 36 5.99 15.27 24.64
C PHE A 36 6.82 15.76 25.84
N GLY A 37 6.20 16.52 26.75
CA GLY A 37 6.86 17.01 27.95
C GLY A 37 8.01 17.97 27.67
N ARG A 38 8.84 18.21 28.69
CA ARG A 38 9.90 19.22 28.60
C ARG A 38 11.07 18.79 27.71
N ASP A 39 11.40 17.50 27.70
CA ASP A 39 12.54 16.94 26.96
C ASP A 39 12.19 16.46 25.54
N GLY A 40 10.90 16.51 25.17
CA GLY A 40 10.41 16.10 23.86
C GLY A 40 10.26 14.60 23.67
N LYS A 41 10.42 13.79 24.72
CA LYS A 41 10.40 12.31 24.65
C LYS A 41 9.30 11.67 25.50
N GLU A 42 8.63 12.44 26.35
CA GLU A 42 7.51 11.96 27.16
C GLU A 42 6.24 11.82 26.30
N PHE A 43 5.14 11.34 26.88
CA PHE A 43 3.85 11.34 26.19
C PHE A 43 2.74 11.57 27.20
N HIS A 44 2.35 12.83 27.34
CA HIS A 44 1.22 13.24 28.15
C HIS A 44 0.01 13.41 27.26
N HIS A 45 -1.16 12.97 27.74
CA HIS A 45 -2.39 13.18 27.00
C HIS A 45 -3.61 13.34 27.90
N THR A 46 -4.67 13.91 27.33
CA THR A 46 -5.98 14.00 27.96
C THR A 46 -7.06 13.76 26.90
N TRP A 47 -8.00 12.87 27.22
CA TRP A 47 -9.19 12.62 26.40
C TRP A 47 -10.34 13.55 26.80
N PHE A 48 -11.04 14.07 25.80
CA PHE A 48 -12.24 14.89 25.93
C PHE A 48 -13.38 14.20 25.21
N ASN A 49 -14.34 13.70 26.00
CA ASN A 49 -15.51 13.04 25.46
C ASN A 49 -16.49 14.07 24.89
N ASN A 50 -16.89 13.90 23.63
CA ASN A 50 -17.92 14.72 23.00
C ASN A 50 -19.27 14.00 22.98
N ASN A 51 -19.28 12.72 22.58
CA ASN A 51 -20.48 11.92 22.49
C ASN A 51 -20.30 10.57 23.19
N GLU A 52 -20.91 10.43 24.37
CA GLU A 52 -20.82 9.21 25.21
C GLU A 52 -21.34 7.96 24.52
N LYS A 53 -22.34 8.08 23.63
CA LYS A 53 -22.89 6.93 22.90
C LYS A 53 -21.94 6.41 21.82
N LEU A 54 -21.22 7.33 21.17
CA LEU A 54 -20.23 6.97 20.15
C LEU A 54 -18.92 6.47 20.76
N ASN A 55 -18.59 6.90 21.99
CA ASN A 55 -17.42 6.42 22.75
C ASN A 55 -17.67 5.04 23.39
N ASN A 56 -18.05 4.08 22.55
CA ASN A 56 -18.35 2.70 22.93
C ASN A 56 -17.12 1.78 22.80
N ALA A 57 -17.27 0.50 23.14
CA ALA A 57 -16.18 -0.48 23.13
C ALA A 57 -15.54 -0.63 21.73
N SER A 58 -16.36 -0.65 20.67
CA SER A 58 -15.86 -0.77 19.29
C SER A 58 -14.97 0.41 18.90
N PHE A 59 -15.32 1.63 19.30
CA PHE A 59 -14.46 2.79 19.09
C PHE A 59 -13.15 2.68 19.88
N LYS A 60 -13.21 2.28 21.14
CA LYS A 60 -12.03 2.19 22.01
C LYS A 60 -11.01 1.17 21.49
N GLU A 61 -11.47 0.00 21.04
CA GLU A 61 -10.60 -1.02 20.46
C GLU A 61 -9.94 -0.56 19.15
N ASP A 62 -10.66 0.19 18.31
CA ASP A 62 -10.10 0.74 17.07
C ASP A 62 -9.12 1.89 17.37
N PHE A 63 -9.49 2.78 18.29
CA PHE A 63 -8.66 3.90 18.70
C PHE A 63 -7.37 3.45 19.39
N GLU A 64 -7.38 2.37 20.16
CA GLU A 64 -6.17 1.79 20.76
C GLU A 64 -5.15 1.39 19.69
N LYS A 65 -5.58 0.68 18.64
CA LYS A 65 -4.71 0.28 17.51
C LYS A 65 -4.17 1.49 16.73
N ILE A 66 -4.99 2.53 16.58
CA ILE A 66 -4.57 3.79 15.98
C ILE A 66 -3.54 4.47 16.86
N MET A 67 -3.76 4.54 18.17
CA MET A 67 -2.79 5.12 19.11
C MET A 67 -1.47 4.37 19.10
N GLU A 68 -1.46 3.03 19.11
CA GLU A 68 -0.25 2.21 18.96
C GLU A 68 0.51 2.59 17.68
N THR A 69 -0.19 2.65 16.54
CA THR A 69 0.42 3.02 15.25
C THR A 69 0.95 4.45 15.26
N LEU A 70 0.22 5.39 15.87
CA LEU A 70 0.68 6.77 15.99
C LEU A 70 1.94 6.85 16.85
N ARG A 71 2.00 6.14 17.98
CA ARG A 71 3.15 6.12 18.90
C ARG A 71 4.42 5.53 18.29
N GLU A 72 4.29 4.60 17.35
CA GLU A 72 5.44 4.05 16.63
C GLU A 72 5.87 4.90 15.43
N ARG A 73 5.02 5.84 14.98
CA ARG A 73 5.21 6.57 13.72
C ARG A 73 5.16 8.07 13.90
N LEU A 74 4.00 8.70 13.77
CA LEU A 74 3.90 10.17 13.77
C LEU A 74 4.23 10.78 15.13
N LEU A 75 3.82 10.10 16.20
CA LEU A 75 3.88 10.56 17.60
C LEU A 75 4.93 9.79 18.42
N THR A 76 6.07 9.49 17.80
CA THR A 76 7.22 8.85 18.46
C THR A 76 7.83 9.77 19.50
N ASP A 77 8.22 10.97 19.08
CA ASP A 77 8.75 12.06 19.90
C ASP A 77 8.53 13.40 19.18
N ARG A 78 8.81 14.52 19.87
CA ARG A 78 8.59 15.87 19.33
C ARG A 78 9.40 16.15 18.07
N ASP A 79 10.67 15.75 18.05
CA ASP A 79 11.59 16.08 16.97
C ASP A 79 11.21 15.31 15.69
N TRP A 80 10.85 14.04 15.84
CA TRP A 80 10.34 13.22 14.75
C TRP A 80 9.01 13.75 14.22
N MET A 81 8.06 14.07 15.10
CA MET A 81 6.78 14.67 14.71
C MET A 81 6.99 15.96 13.90
N ARG A 82 7.89 16.84 14.37
CA ARG A 82 8.27 18.07 13.65
C ARG A 82 8.89 17.78 12.30
N SER A 83 9.79 16.79 12.23
CA SER A 83 10.41 16.37 10.96
C SER A 83 9.36 15.91 9.95
N VAL A 84 8.39 15.09 10.36
CA VAL A 84 7.28 14.67 9.51
C VAL A 84 6.49 15.90 9.04
N ALA A 85 6.09 16.79 9.94
CA ALA A 85 5.37 18.01 9.58
C ALA A 85 6.11 18.88 8.55
N TYR A 86 7.40 19.14 8.75
CA TYR A 86 8.20 19.96 7.84
C TYR A 86 8.44 19.31 6.48
N ASN A 87 8.48 17.98 6.40
CA ASN A 87 8.58 17.23 5.15
C ASN A 87 7.26 17.17 4.38
N HIS A 88 6.15 17.63 4.97
CA HIS A 88 4.82 17.69 4.35
C HIS A 88 4.27 19.13 4.35
N PRO A 89 4.86 20.06 3.58
CA PRO A 89 4.37 21.44 3.49
C PRO A 89 2.91 21.54 2.99
N GLU A 90 2.43 20.56 2.23
CA GLU A 90 1.05 20.42 1.78
C GLU A 90 0.05 20.20 2.93
N ALA A 91 0.52 19.65 4.06
CA ALA A 91 -0.30 19.42 5.25
C ALA A 91 -0.46 20.70 6.09
N LYS A 92 0.26 21.78 5.77
CA LYS A 92 0.25 23.00 6.57
C LYS A 92 -1.14 23.64 6.56
N ILE A 93 -1.68 23.85 7.76
CA ILE A 93 -2.98 24.50 7.92
C ILE A 93 -2.75 26.01 7.92
N ALA A 94 -3.39 26.70 6.98
CA ALA A 94 -3.40 28.16 6.95
C ALA A 94 -4.22 28.70 8.13
N SER A 95 -3.57 28.95 9.27
CA SER A 95 -4.16 29.64 10.42
C SER A 95 -3.26 30.77 10.88
N GLU A 96 -3.84 31.89 11.32
CA GLU A 96 -3.11 33.12 11.66
C GLU A 96 -2.26 33.02 12.94
N SER A 97 -2.40 31.95 13.73
CA SER A 97 -1.90 31.91 15.13
C SER A 97 -0.89 30.82 15.47
N THR A 98 -0.75 29.77 14.65
CA THR A 98 0.19 28.66 14.94
C THR A 98 0.70 27.98 13.66
N SER A 99 1.94 27.51 13.70
CA SER A 99 2.52 26.58 12.71
C SER A 99 1.97 25.16 12.91
N SER A 100 0.71 24.99 12.49
CA SER A 100 -0.05 23.75 12.55
C SER A 100 -0.02 22.98 11.23
N TYR A 101 0.02 21.65 11.32
CA TYR A 101 -0.04 20.72 10.18
C TYR A 101 -1.13 19.68 10.45
N GLY A 102 -1.98 19.44 9.45
CA GLY A 102 -3.16 18.58 9.53
C GLY A 102 -3.00 17.37 8.63
N MET A 103 -3.20 16.19 9.21
CA MET A 103 -3.21 14.91 8.50
C MET A 103 -4.27 14.02 9.11
N PHE A 104 -4.76 13.04 8.37
CA PHE A 104 -5.77 12.13 8.91
C PHE A 104 -5.48 10.68 8.60
N VAL A 105 -5.96 9.81 9.49
CA VAL A 105 -5.90 8.36 9.36
C VAL A 105 -7.33 7.84 9.40
N GLU A 106 -7.60 6.78 8.65
CA GLU A 106 -8.91 6.15 8.63
C GLU A 106 -8.84 4.67 8.96
N THR A 107 -9.94 4.21 9.54
CA THR A 107 -10.33 2.81 9.54
C THR A 107 -11.61 2.66 8.74
N GLU A 108 -12.18 1.45 8.70
CA GLU A 108 -13.45 1.23 7.99
C GLU A 108 -14.56 2.15 8.52
N ARG A 109 -14.59 2.35 9.85
CA ARG A 109 -15.68 3.07 10.52
C ARG A 109 -15.30 4.45 11.05
N TYR A 110 -14.02 4.75 11.24
CA TYR A 110 -13.60 5.99 11.90
C TYR A 110 -12.63 6.81 11.06
N GLU A 111 -12.68 8.13 11.23
CA GLU A 111 -11.69 9.10 10.73
C GLU A 111 -11.03 9.79 11.94
N TYR A 112 -9.70 9.87 11.91
CA TYR A 112 -8.86 10.42 12.97
C TYR A 112 -8.09 11.61 12.41
N ASP A 113 -8.60 12.81 12.67
CA ASP A 113 -8.03 14.07 12.19
C ASP A 113 -6.98 14.57 13.18
N ILE A 114 -5.71 14.51 12.77
CA ILE A 114 -4.54 14.77 13.61
C ILE A 114 -3.95 16.12 13.24
N ARG A 115 -3.90 17.01 14.23
CA ARG A 115 -3.23 18.30 14.14
C ARG A 115 -1.95 18.26 14.94
N THR A 116 -0.80 18.48 14.30
CA THR A 116 0.49 18.66 14.97
C THR A 116 0.86 20.14 15.00
N ILE A 117 1.41 20.61 16.12
CA ILE A 117 1.86 21.99 16.32
C ILE A 117 3.37 21.96 16.50
N THR A 118 4.07 22.74 15.66
CA THR A 118 5.54 22.71 15.63
C THR A 118 6.18 23.78 16.53
N GLU A 119 5.38 24.68 17.11
CA GLU A 119 5.84 25.75 18.00
C GLU A 119 6.03 25.27 19.45
N ASP A 120 6.99 25.86 20.15
CA ASP A 120 7.22 25.62 21.58
C ASP A 120 6.13 26.28 22.45
N GLY A 121 5.84 25.66 23.60
CA GLY A 121 4.94 26.23 24.62
C GLY A 121 3.44 25.95 24.42
N ASN A 122 3.09 25.23 23.36
CA ASN A 122 1.74 24.69 23.12
C ASN A 122 1.72 23.16 23.35
N TYR A 123 0.52 22.57 23.36
CA TYR A 123 0.39 21.12 23.17
C TYR A 123 0.94 20.75 21.80
N ASP A 124 1.68 19.65 21.71
CA ASP A 124 2.32 19.23 20.47
C ASP A 124 1.32 18.68 19.46
N PHE A 125 0.20 18.07 19.90
CA PHE A 125 -0.80 17.52 18.98
C PHE A 125 -2.22 17.40 19.53
N TYR A 126 -3.17 17.26 18.60
CA TYR A 126 -4.59 16.97 18.84
C TYR A 126 -5.06 15.88 17.88
N ILE A 127 -5.99 15.04 18.30
CA ILE A 127 -6.62 14.00 17.47
C ILE A 127 -8.14 14.09 17.65
N TYR A 128 -8.86 14.51 16.62
CA TYR A 128 -10.32 14.55 16.60
C TYR A 128 -10.85 13.27 15.95
N CYS A 129 -11.78 12.60 16.63
CA CYS A 129 -12.20 11.26 16.26
C CYS A 129 -13.66 11.27 15.81
N TYR A 130 -13.92 10.87 14.57
CA TYR A 130 -15.26 10.87 13.96
C TYR A 130 -15.72 9.44 13.63
N ASP A 131 -16.95 9.09 14.01
CA ASP A 131 -17.63 7.87 13.52
C ASP A 131 -18.29 8.19 12.19
N LYS A 132 -17.80 7.58 11.10
CA LYS A 132 -18.24 7.83 9.72
C LYS A 132 -19.68 7.41 9.46
N ASN A 133 -20.26 6.56 10.31
CA ASN A 133 -21.67 6.18 10.21
C ASN A 133 -22.61 7.26 10.73
N PHE A 134 -22.09 8.20 11.54
CA PHE A 134 -22.88 9.27 12.15
C PHE A 134 -22.49 10.65 11.66
N GLN A 135 -21.27 10.82 11.13
CA GLN A 135 -20.84 12.04 10.49
C GLN A 135 -21.29 12.04 9.03
N GLU A 136 -21.86 13.15 8.57
CA GLU A 136 -22.22 13.26 7.15
C GLU A 136 -20.93 13.35 6.30
N PRO A 137 -20.83 12.63 5.17
CA PRO A 137 -19.57 12.48 4.43
C PRO A 137 -18.91 13.78 4.00
N GLN A 138 -19.68 14.83 3.74
CA GLN A 138 -19.15 16.13 3.33
C GLN A 138 -18.37 16.82 4.43
N TYR A 139 -18.54 16.43 5.69
CA TYR A 139 -17.79 16.96 6.84
C TYR A 139 -16.62 16.07 7.24
N LEU A 140 -16.26 15.09 6.42
CA LEU A 140 -15.07 14.25 6.59
C LEU A 140 -13.98 14.67 5.58
N ASN A 141 -12.72 14.47 5.94
CA ASN A 141 -11.58 14.70 5.06
C ASN A 141 -11.43 13.61 3.97
N SER A 142 -11.99 12.42 4.21
CA SER A 142 -11.77 11.19 3.44
C SER A 142 -12.39 11.07 2.05
N ARG A 143 -13.31 11.96 1.62
CA ARG A 143 -13.96 11.83 0.30
C ARG A 143 -14.11 13.17 -0.42
N ARG A 144 -13.11 13.52 -1.22
CA ARG A 144 -13.15 14.70 -2.09
C ARG A 144 -14.24 14.57 -3.15
N PHE A 145 -14.81 15.71 -3.54
CA PHE A 145 -15.78 15.85 -4.64
C PHE A 145 -17.10 15.08 -4.49
N ARG A 146 -17.58 14.87 -3.25
CA ARG A 146 -18.86 14.21 -3.00
C ARG A 146 -19.77 15.03 -2.09
N ASP A 147 -21.08 14.91 -2.33
CA ASP A 147 -22.12 15.50 -1.52
C ASP A 147 -22.53 14.57 -0.37
N GLU A 148 -23.49 15.01 0.43
CA GLU A 148 -24.03 14.31 1.60
C GLU A 148 -24.59 12.91 1.30
N ASN A 149 -24.97 12.63 0.05
CA ASN A 149 -25.50 11.33 -0.39
C ASN A 149 -24.42 10.47 -1.07
N GLY A 150 -23.15 10.89 -1.01
CA GLY A 150 -22.04 10.22 -1.67
C GLY A 150 -22.00 10.42 -3.19
N LYS A 151 -22.87 11.30 -3.74
CA LYS A 151 -22.91 11.61 -5.16
C LYS A 151 -21.82 12.63 -5.49
N LEU A 152 -21.22 12.52 -6.67
CA LEU A 152 -20.20 13.46 -7.10
C LEU A 152 -20.77 14.89 -7.18
N THR A 153 -20.08 15.85 -6.54
CA THR A 153 -20.41 17.29 -6.59
C THR A 153 -20.02 17.91 -7.92
N GLU A 154 -19.11 17.24 -8.64
CA GLU A 154 -18.58 17.67 -9.93
C GLU A 154 -18.63 16.50 -10.92
N LYS A 155 -18.49 16.82 -12.21
CA LYS A 155 -18.39 15.76 -13.22
C LYS A 155 -17.06 15.02 -13.07
N VAL A 156 -17.06 13.73 -13.39
CA VAL A 156 -15.88 12.85 -13.31
C VAL A 156 -14.70 13.47 -14.06
N GLU A 157 -14.94 14.06 -15.23
CA GLU A 157 -13.89 14.66 -16.06
C GLU A 157 -13.23 15.88 -15.40
N GLU A 158 -13.98 16.67 -14.63
CA GLU A 158 -13.44 17.83 -13.92
C GLU A 158 -12.64 17.40 -12.68
N ILE A 159 -13.13 16.39 -11.97
CA ILE A 159 -12.41 15.76 -10.86
C ILE A 159 -11.08 15.20 -11.35
N ALA A 160 -11.11 14.47 -12.47
CA ALA A 160 -9.95 13.84 -13.05
C ALA A 160 -8.88 14.86 -13.47
N LYS A 161 -9.28 16.01 -14.06
CA LYS A 161 -8.36 17.12 -14.35
C LYS A 161 -7.70 17.70 -13.09
N LYS A 162 -8.48 17.93 -12.03
CA LYS A 162 -7.96 18.50 -10.77
C LYS A 162 -6.97 17.57 -10.06
N THR A 163 -7.19 16.26 -10.19
CA THR A 163 -6.43 15.23 -9.49
C THR A 163 -5.33 14.61 -10.35
N PHE A 164 -5.18 15.05 -11.61
CA PHE A 164 -4.25 14.45 -12.58
C PHE A 164 -2.79 14.43 -12.11
N LEU A 165 -2.28 15.55 -11.58
CA LEU A 165 -0.90 15.62 -11.09
C LEU A 165 -0.68 14.78 -9.84
N GLU A 166 -1.68 14.73 -8.95
CA GLU A 166 -1.63 13.91 -7.73
C GLU A 166 -1.57 12.42 -8.08
N ALA A 167 -2.38 12.00 -9.05
CA ALA A 167 -2.36 10.63 -9.56
C ALA A 167 -0.99 10.25 -10.11
N ARG A 168 -0.35 11.12 -10.89
CA ARG A 168 0.99 10.87 -11.44
C ARG A 168 2.08 10.74 -10.38
N ASN A 169 1.94 11.45 -9.26
CA ASN A 169 2.88 11.35 -8.14
C ASN A 169 2.62 10.11 -7.27
N TYR A 170 1.35 9.70 -7.18
CA TYR A 170 0.94 8.57 -6.35
C TYR A 170 1.17 7.22 -7.03
N TYR A 171 0.86 7.11 -8.32
CA TYR A 171 1.01 5.89 -9.13
C TYR A 171 2.36 5.85 -9.82
N THR A 172 3.24 4.98 -9.34
CA THR A 172 4.60 4.83 -9.84
C THR A 172 4.72 3.52 -10.62
N ASN A 173 5.25 3.56 -11.84
CA ASN A 173 5.40 2.38 -12.68
C ASN A 173 6.25 1.32 -11.97
N GLY A 174 5.72 0.10 -11.84
CA GLY A 174 6.32 -1.02 -11.11
C GLY A 174 5.89 -1.16 -9.65
N ASP A 175 5.29 -0.13 -9.05
CA ASP A 175 4.82 -0.21 -7.66
C ASP A 175 3.53 -1.03 -7.55
N ARG A 176 3.27 -1.54 -6.34
CA ARG A 176 2.09 -2.36 -6.04
C ARG A 176 0.98 -1.58 -5.38
N TYR A 177 -0.24 -1.92 -5.77
CA TYR A 177 -1.46 -1.32 -5.26
C TYR A 177 -2.51 -2.40 -4.98
N GLU A 178 -3.22 -2.25 -3.87
CA GLU A 178 -4.32 -3.14 -3.48
C GLU A 178 -5.66 -2.51 -3.89
N ASN A 179 -6.53 -3.31 -4.49
CA ASN A 179 -7.94 -3.01 -4.67
C ASN A 179 -8.77 -4.24 -4.28
N ASN A 180 -9.73 -4.07 -3.37
CA ASN A 180 -10.63 -5.14 -2.88
C ASN A 180 -9.90 -6.42 -2.43
N GLY A 181 -8.78 -6.28 -1.71
CA GLY A 181 -8.01 -7.43 -1.22
C GLY A 181 -7.11 -8.10 -2.27
N LYS A 182 -7.12 -7.65 -3.52
CA LYS A 182 -6.23 -8.13 -4.58
C LYS A 182 -5.12 -7.12 -4.84
N VAL A 183 -3.89 -7.62 -5.00
CA VAL A 183 -2.70 -6.80 -5.26
C VAL A 183 -2.39 -6.80 -6.75
N TYR A 184 -2.12 -5.61 -7.27
CA TYR A 184 -1.80 -5.34 -8.66
C TYR A 184 -0.47 -4.61 -8.78
N THR A 185 0.27 -4.88 -9.85
CA THR A 185 1.43 -4.08 -10.26
C THR A 185 0.98 -2.98 -11.20
N PHE A 186 1.29 -1.73 -10.91
CA PHE A 186 0.98 -0.62 -11.79
C PHE A 186 1.96 -0.57 -12.96
N ARG A 187 1.43 -0.51 -14.18
CA ARG A 187 2.21 -0.48 -15.43
C ARG A 187 1.79 0.71 -16.28
N VAL A 188 2.78 1.38 -16.86
CA VAL A 188 2.58 2.47 -17.83
C VAL A 188 3.04 2.00 -19.21
N THR A 189 2.16 2.08 -20.20
CA THR A 189 2.48 1.85 -21.62
C THR A 189 2.42 3.17 -22.39
N GLU A 190 2.70 3.15 -23.69
CA GLU A 190 2.62 4.35 -24.54
C GLU A 190 1.22 4.95 -24.61
N GLU A 191 0.17 4.10 -24.55
CA GLU A 191 -1.22 4.50 -24.74
C GLU A 191 -2.07 4.42 -23.47
N ASN A 192 -1.68 3.62 -22.47
CA ASN A 192 -2.52 3.30 -21.32
C ASN A 192 -1.74 3.21 -20.00
N MET A 193 -2.48 3.35 -18.91
CA MET A 193 -2.03 2.91 -17.59
C MET A 193 -2.87 1.71 -17.18
N LEU A 194 -2.26 0.70 -16.56
CA LEU A 194 -2.99 -0.49 -16.14
C LEU A 194 -2.50 -1.03 -14.80
N PHE A 195 -3.40 -1.71 -14.11
CA PHE A 195 -3.12 -2.52 -12.93
C PHE A 195 -3.14 -3.98 -13.34
N GLU A 196 -1.99 -4.65 -13.25
CA GLU A 196 -1.82 -6.06 -13.63
C GLU A 196 -1.80 -6.94 -12.38
N GLY A 197 -2.78 -7.84 -12.28
CA GLY A 197 -2.85 -8.86 -11.26
C GLY A 197 -1.90 -10.01 -11.58
N ARG A 198 -1.53 -10.79 -10.55
CA ARG A 198 -0.66 -11.96 -10.72
C ARG A 198 -1.27 -13.08 -11.56
N ASP A 199 -2.60 -13.13 -11.62
CA ASP A 199 -3.36 -14.07 -12.45
C ASP A 199 -3.49 -13.60 -13.92
N GLY A 200 -2.76 -12.54 -14.30
CA GLY A 200 -2.82 -11.96 -15.64
C GLY A 200 -4.01 -11.02 -15.87
N GLU A 201 -4.86 -10.78 -14.85
CA GLU A 201 -5.91 -9.78 -14.95
C GLU A 201 -5.32 -8.39 -15.23
N LYS A 202 -5.87 -7.67 -16.20
CA LYS A 202 -5.45 -6.31 -16.54
C LYS A 202 -6.62 -5.35 -16.40
N LEU A 203 -6.48 -4.40 -15.49
CA LEU A 203 -7.43 -3.30 -15.30
C LEU A 203 -6.87 -2.05 -15.96
N PHE A 204 -7.40 -1.72 -17.14
CA PHE A 204 -6.99 -0.56 -17.91
C PHE A 204 -7.68 0.70 -17.38
N VAL A 205 -6.90 1.75 -17.18
CA VAL A 205 -7.39 3.07 -16.78
C VAL A 205 -6.80 4.11 -17.71
N ALA A 206 -7.67 4.92 -18.32
CA ALA A 206 -7.23 6.05 -19.13
C ALA A 206 -6.38 6.99 -18.25
N PRO A 207 -5.18 7.42 -18.70
CA PRO A 207 -4.28 8.24 -17.88
C PRO A 207 -4.93 9.48 -17.26
N GLU A 208 -5.82 10.14 -18.01
CA GLU A 208 -6.58 11.31 -17.58
C GLU A 208 -7.58 11.01 -16.46
N LEU A 209 -8.04 9.76 -16.32
CA LEU A 209 -9.00 9.32 -15.30
C LEU A 209 -8.32 8.78 -14.03
N MET A 210 -7.01 8.57 -14.01
CA MET A 210 -6.31 7.94 -12.88
C MET A 210 -6.58 8.61 -11.53
N GLY A 211 -6.77 9.93 -11.51
CA GLY A 211 -7.05 10.66 -10.28
C GLY A 211 -8.39 10.29 -9.63
N THR A 212 -9.33 9.72 -10.38
CA THR A 212 -10.61 9.25 -9.84
C THR A 212 -10.50 7.92 -9.09
N TYR A 213 -9.33 7.27 -9.14
CA TYR A 213 -9.03 6.02 -8.42
C TYR A 213 -8.16 6.24 -7.18
N LEU A 214 -7.75 7.48 -6.92
CA LEU A 214 -7.04 7.85 -5.70
C LEU A 214 -7.90 7.50 -4.47
N PRO A 215 -7.31 7.03 -3.35
CA PRO A 215 -8.08 6.52 -2.22
C PRO A 215 -9.14 7.46 -1.63
N ASP A 216 -8.94 8.75 -1.81
CA ASP A 216 -9.75 9.84 -1.28
C ASP A 216 -10.67 10.51 -2.30
N VAL A 217 -10.64 10.02 -3.54
CA VAL A 217 -11.47 10.48 -4.66
C VAL A 217 -12.38 9.34 -5.12
N ALA A 218 -11.84 8.12 -5.09
CA ALA A 218 -12.49 6.92 -5.57
C ALA A 218 -13.86 6.69 -4.95
N SER A 219 -14.73 6.09 -5.76
CA SER A 219 -15.93 5.45 -5.22
C SER A 219 -15.50 4.31 -4.30
N GLU A 220 -16.38 3.97 -3.37
CA GLU A 220 -16.15 2.87 -2.44
C GLU A 220 -15.79 1.58 -3.18
N GLY A 221 -14.73 0.91 -2.73
CA GLY A 221 -14.20 -0.30 -3.38
C GLY A 221 -13.49 -0.06 -4.72
N SER A 222 -13.40 1.17 -5.22
CA SER A 222 -12.69 1.49 -6.49
C SER A 222 -11.28 2.02 -6.26
N ALA A 223 -10.89 2.29 -5.01
CA ALA A 223 -9.57 2.84 -4.69
C ALA A 223 -8.45 1.84 -4.94
N PHE A 224 -7.35 2.31 -5.52
CA PHE A 224 -6.08 1.58 -5.56
C PHE A 224 -5.14 2.11 -4.49
N VAL A 225 -4.95 1.36 -3.41
CA VAL A 225 -4.17 1.77 -2.24
C VAL A 225 -2.74 1.27 -2.38
N LYS A 226 -1.75 2.17 -2.30
CA LYS A 226 -0.34 1.81 -2.44
C LYS A 226 0.07 0.81 -1.35
N VAL A 227 0.59 -0.34 -1.76
CA VAL A 227 1.15 -1.34 -0.84
C VAL A 227 2.53 -0.85 -0.43
N PRO A 228 2.81 -0.67 0.87
CA PRO A 228 4.11 -0.24 1.35
C PRO A 228 5.24 -1.15 0.86
N MET A 229 6.39 -0.57 0.50
CA MET A 229 7.54 -1.35 0.01
C MET A 229 7.97 -2.44 0.99
N SER A 230 7.95 -2.17 2.30
CA SER A 230 8.26 -3.17 3.33
C SER A 230 7.30 -4.36 3.30
N GLN A 231 6.00 -4.11 3.08
CA GLN A 231 4.99 -5.16 2.95
C GLN A 231 5.08 -5.90 1.61
N THR A 232 5.45 -5.18 0.54
CA THR A 232 5.74 -5.76 -0.78
C THR A 232 6.91 -6.72 -0.71
N LEU A 233 8.00 -6.35 -0.04
CA LEU A 233 9.18 -7.18 0.13
C LEU A 233 8.93 -8.36 1.09
N ALA A 234 8.17 -8.14 2.17
CA ALA A 234 7.85 -9.22 3.12
C ALA A 234 7.00 -10.35 2.50
N ASN A 235 6.28 -10.07 1.41
CA ASN A 235 5.46 -11.02 0.67
C ASN A 235 5.92 -11.17 -0.79
N LEU A 236 7.23 -10.98 -1.03
CA LEU A 236 7.82 -11.19 -2.34
C LEU A 236 7.71 -12.68 -2.69
N THR A 237 7.17 -12.97 -3.87
CA THR A 237 7.06 -14.34 -4.37
C THR A 237 8.08 -14.62 -5.46
N LEU A 238 8.30 -15.89 -5.79
CA LEU A 238 9.20 -16.27 -6.87
C LEU A 238 8.78 -15.64 -8.20
N GLY A 239 7.48 -15.69 -8.52
CA GLY A 239 6.91 -15.05 -9.72
C GLY A 239 7.17 -13.55 -9.77
N ASP A 240 7.06 -12.86 -8.63
CA ASP A 240 7.38 -11.43 -8.57
C ASP A 240 8.85 -11.14 -8.86
N LEU A 241 9.76 -11.96 -8.33
CA LEU A 241 11.20 -11.80 -8.49
C LEU A 241 11.60 -11.92 -9.97
N ILE A 242 11.03 -12.90 -10.67
CA ILE A 242 11.40 -13.23 -12.06
C ILE A 242 10.61 -12.42 -13.09
N GLN A 243 9.65 -11.60 -12.66
CA GLN A 243 8.83 -10.77 -13.54
C GLN A 243 9.64 -9.73 -14.31
N SER A 244 10.70 -9.19 -13.70
CA SER A 244 11.52 -8.11 -14.28
C SER A 244 13.02 -8.40 -14.23
N VAL A 245 13.42 -9.55 -13.69
CA VAL A 245 14.82 -9.95 -13.56
C VAL A 245 14.98 -11.31 -14.22
N LYS A 246 16.00 -11.43 -15.09
CA LYS A 246 16.47 -12.72 -15.58
C LYS A 246 17.57 -13.19 -14.66
N LEU A 247 17.36 -14.36 -14.05
CA LEU A 247 18.33 -15.01 -13.18
C LEU A 247 18.99 -16.14 -13.96
N SER A 248 20.30 -16.31 -13.75
CA SER A 248 21.05 -17.38 -14.41
C SER A 248 21.86 -18.18 -13.40
N SER A 249 21.90 -19.49 -13.65
CA SER A 249 22.61 -20.49 -12.82
C SER A 249 22.21 -20.40 -11.33
N VAL A 250 20.90 -20.44 -11.05
CA VAL A 250 20.33 -20.40 -9.70
C VAL A 250 19.79 -21.75 -9.26
N HIS A 251 19.67 -21.94 -7.94
CA HIS A 251 19.10 -23.15 -7.34
C HIS A 251 17.93 -22.77 -6.43
N LEU A 252 16.78 -23.40 -6.63
CA LEU A 252 15.63 -23.22 -5.73
C LEU A 252 15.76 -24.20 -4.56
N VAL A 253 15.62 -23.70 -3.34
CA VAL A 253 15.65 -24.51 -2.11
C VAL A 253 14.39 -24.31 -1.30
N HIS A 254 13.98 -25.34 -0.57
CA HIS A 254 12.86 -25.26 0.36
C HIS A 254 13.36 -24.81 1.74
N ASP A 255 12.53 -24.11 2.51
CA ASP A 255 12.89 -23.56 3.82
C ASP A 255 13.07 -24.63 4.91
N GLU A 256 12.19 -25.63 4.92
CA GLU A 256 12.18 -26.68 5.95
C GLU A 256 12.87 -28.00 5.55
N VAL A 257 13.11 -28.24 4.25
CA VAL A 257 13.48 -29.56 3.74
C VAL A 257 14.62 -29.45 2.73
N ASP A 258 15.68 -30.26 2.93
CA ASP A 258 16.71 -30.45 1.91
C ASP A 258 16.13 -31.22 0.73
N ILE A 259 16.03 -30.55 -0.42
CA ILE A 259 15.57 -31.14 -1.68
C ILE A 259 16.75 -31.40 -2.61
N GLU A 260 16.57 -32.35 -3.54
CA GLU A 260 17.51 -32.51 -4.64
C GLU A 260 17.49 -31.27 -5.55
N LEU A 261 18.68 -30.75 -5.86
CA LEU A 261 18.85 -29.50 -6.58
C LEU A 261 19.19 -29.76 -8.04
N ALA A 262 18.56 -28.98 -8.91
CA ALA A 262 18.94 -28.83 -10.30
C ALA A 262 19.36 -27.37 -10.53
N THR A 263 20.41 -27.16 -11.31
CA THR A 263 20.82 -25.81 -11.73
C THR A 263 19.83 -25.31 -12.78
N VAL A 264 19.17 -24.20 -12.47
CA VAL A 264 18.30 -23.50 -13.41
C VAL A 264 19.14 -22.45 -14.13
N GLU A 265 19.46 -22.71 -15.39
CA GLU A 265 20.36 -21.84 -16.17
C GLU A 265 19.71 -20.51 -16.56
N ASP A 266 18.41 -20.51 -16.80
CA ASP A 266 17.63 -19.33 -17.12
C ASP A 266 16.30 -19.37 -16.37
N LEU A 267 16.03 -18.34 -15.57
CA LEU A 267 14.77 -18.16 -14.87
C LEU A 267 14.27 -16.73 -15.05
N SER A 268 13.21 -16.58 -15.84
CA SER A 268 12.56 -15.32 -16.13
C SER A 268 11.09 -15.54 -16.51
N ASN A 269 10.22 -14.56 -16.28
CA ASN A 269 8.78 -14.73 -16.52
C ASN A 269 8.40 -14.94 -18.01
N ASP A 270 9.23 -14.47 -18.95
CA ASP A 270 9.02 -14.63 -20.39
C ASP A 270 9.22 -16.07 -20.91
N MET A 271 9.85 -16.94 -20.11
CA MET A 271 10.02 -18.34 -20.50
C MET A 271 8.75 -19.17 -20.35
N PHE A 272 7.70 -18.67 -19.70
CA PHE A 272 6.49 -19.45 -19.43
C PHE A 272 5.39 -19.18 -20.46
N THR A 273 4.75 -20.25 -20.91
CA THR A 273 3.45 -20.16 -21.59
C THR A 273 2.36 -19.82 -20.55
N GLU A 274 1.17 -19.42 -21.00
CA GLU A 274 0.02 -19.24 -20.09
C GLU A 274 -0.36 -20.56 -19.37
N ALA A 275 -0.30 -21.70 -20.07
CA ALA A 275 -0.54 -23.01 -19.47
C ALA A 275 0.55 -23.39 -18.45
N GLY A 276 1.79 -22.95 -18.65
CA GLY A 276 2.88 -23.10 -17.69
C GLY A 276 2.67 -22.29 -16.43
N LYS A 277 2.29 -21.01 -16.57
CA LYS A 277 1.96 -20.15 -15.41
C LYS A 277 0.82 -20.74 -14.58
N GLU A 278 -0.20 -21.29 -15.23
CA GLU A 278 -1.30 -21.96 -14.55
C GLU A 278 -0.84 -23.25 -13.86
N ALA A 279 -0.09 -24.10 -14.56
CA ALA A 279 0.39 -25.37 -14.04
C ALA A 279 1.37 -25.22 -12.86
N TRP A 280 2.11 -24.11 -12.79
CA TRP A 280 3.12 -23.83 -11.77
C TRP A 280 2.73 -22.68 -10.83
N ALA A 281 1.45 -22.31 -10.80
CA ALA A 281 0.97 -21.17 -10.03
C ALA A 281 1.30 -21.29 -8.53
N ASP A 282 1.28 -22.48 -7.95
CA ASP A 282 1.67 -22.74 -6.57
C ASP A 282 3.16 -22.42 -6.32
N VAL A 283 4.05 -22.85 -7.23
CA VAL A 283 5.49 -22.59 -7.13
C VAL A 283 5.81 -21.11 -7.39
N LEU A 284 5.18 -20.50 -8.39
CA LEU A 284 5.35 -19.07 -8.69
C LEU A 284 4.81 -18.17 -7.57
N ASN A 285 3.81 -18.62 -6.81
CA ASN A 285 3.30 -17.91 -5.64
C ASN A 285 4.04 -18.27 -4.33
N ALA A 286 5.04 -19.15 -4.37
CA ALA A 286 5.87 -19.44 -3.21
C ALA A 286 6.57 -18.16 -2.73
N LYS A 287 6.61 -17.96 -1.42
CA LYS A 287 7.27 -16.81 -0.80
C LYS A 287 8.78 -16.99 -0.92
N VAL A 288 9.50 -15.93 -1.29
CA VAL A 288 10.96 -15.90 -1.23
C VAL A 288 11.38 -15.42 0.16
N ASP A 289 12.05 -16.27 0.92
CA ASP A 289 12.52 -15.94 2.27
C ASP A 289 13.90 -15.30 2.27
N GLU A 290 14.80 -15.84 1.44
CA GLU A 290 16.18 -15.38 1.35
C GLU A 290 16.80 -15.70 -0.02
N ILE A 291 17.75 -14.86 -0.45
CA ILE A 291 18.62 -15.13 -1.59
C ILE A 291 20.06 -15.04 -1.09
N PHE A 292 20.83 -16.11 -1.24
CA PHE A 292 22.17 -16.21 -0.66
C PHE A 292 23.11 -17.00 -1.58
N ASP A 293 24.42 -16.80 -1.36
CA ASP A 293 25.46 -17.62 -1.98
C ASP A 293 25.72 -18.83 -1.10
N GLY A 294 25.39 -20.02 -1.60
CA GLY A 294 25.53 -21.28 -0.89
C GLY A 294 26.48 -22.24 -1.59
N THR A 295 26.42 -23.51 -1.22
CA THR A 295 27.42 -24.50 -1.67
C THR A 295 27.33 -24.79 -3.18
N TYR A 296 26.18 -24.52 -3.78
CA TYR A 296 25.91 -24.72 -5.21
C TYR A 296 25.89 -23.39 -6.00
N GLY A 297 26.31 -22.29 -5.40
CA GLY A 297 26.20 -20.94 -5.96
C GLY A 297 24.97 -20.21 -5.45
N VAL A 298 24.36 -19.36 -6.27
CA VAL A 298 23.19 -18.55 -5.87
C VAL A 298 21.98 -19.44 -5.60
N GLN A 299 21.43 -19.36 -4.39
CA GLN A 299 20.26 -20.11 -3.96
C GLN A 299 19.11 -19.15 -3.61
N ILE A 300 17.90 -19.52 -3.98
CA ILE A 300 16.66 -18.82 -3.64
C ILE A 300 15.85 -19.75 -2.74
N GLN A 301 15.73 -19.36 -1.47
CA GLN A 301 14.92 -20.11 -0.50
C GLN A 301 13.47 -19.71 -0.60
N CYS A 302 12.61 -20.72 -0.74
CA CYS A 302 11.18 -20.57 -0.87
C CYS A 302 10.41 -21.30 0.24
N SER A 303 9.32 -20.69 0.71
CA SER A 303 8.35 -21.28 1.64
C SER A 303 6.91 -21.18 1.11
N GLY A 304 6.00 -21.91 1.78
CA GLY A 304 4.57 -21.92 1.43
C GLY A 304 4.24 -22.70 0.16
N VAL A 305 5.15 -23.58 -0.28
CA VAL A 305 5.00 -24.47 -1.44
C VAL A 305 5.36 -25.88 -1.03
N ASP A 306 4.77 -26.89 -1.67
CA ASP A 306 5.19 -28.27 -1.43
C ASP A 306 6.62 -28.51 -1.97
N HIS A 307 7.49 -29.09 -1.14
CA HIS A 307 8.88 -29.38 -1.50
C HIS A 307 9.03 -30.22 -2.78
N GLN A 308 8.13 -31.17 -3.05
CA GLN A 308 8.17 -31.98 -4.27
C GLN A 308 7.84 -31.13 -5.49
N ARG A 309 6.87 -30.23 -5.37
CA ARG A 309 6.52 -29.28 -6.45
C ARG A 309 7.68 -28.37 -6.80
N LEU A 310 8.44 -27.90 -5.80
CA LEU A 310 9.63 -27.08 -6.01
C LEU A 310 10.76 -27.88 -6.70
N THR A 311 10.95 -29.15 -6.32
CA THR A 311 11.87 -30.08 -7.00
C THR A 311 11.45 -30.31 -8.45
N GLU A 312 10.21 -30.73 -8.69
CA GLU A 312 9.67 -30.98 -10.04
C GLU A 312 9.83 -29.76 -10.95
N PHE A 313 9.54 -28.57 -10.43
CA PHE A 313 9.68 -27.31 -11.16
C PHE A 313 11.14 -27.05 -11.57
N SER A 314 12.07 -27.19 -10.63
CA SER A 314 13.51 -26.98 -10.88
C SER A 314 14.05 -27.99 -11.90
N TYR A 315 13.64 -29.26 -11.79
CA TYR A 315 14.01 -30.31 -12.72
C TYR A 315 13.41 -30.08 -14.12
N ALA A 316 12.15 -29.67 -14.23
CA ALA A 316 11.52 -29.35 -15.51
C ALA A 316 12.24 -28.21 -16.23
N LEU A 317 12.61 -27.14 -15.50
CA LEU A 317 13.39 -26.02 -16.03
C LEU A 317 14.81 -26.43 -16.45
N ALA A 318 15.43 -27.40 -15.77
CA ALA A 318 16.71 -27.97 -16.14
C ALA A 318 16.64 -29.02 -17.27
N GLY A 319 15.45 -29.20 -17.89
CA GLY A 319 15.24 -30.10 -19.02
C GLY A 319 14.96 -31.56 -18.65
N TYR A 320 14.71 -31.87 -17.37
CA TYR A 320 14.38 -33.22 -16.90
C TYR A 320 12.87 -33.51 -16.92
N CYS A 321 12.17 -33.12 -17.98
CA CYS A 321 10.77 -33.49 -18.20
C CYS A 321 10.52 -33.90 -19.66
N PRO A 322 9.45 -34.65 -19.98
CA PRO A 322 9.14 -35.02 -21.35
C PRO A 322 8.96 -33.79 -22.26
N ASP A 323 9.47 -33.85 -23.50
CA ASP A 323 9.40 -32.74 -24.48
C ASP A 323 7.99 -32.15 -24.65
N LYS A 324 6.96 -33.02 -24.60
CA LYS A 324 5.56 -32.61 -24.74
C LYS A 324 5.12 -31.71 -23.59
N ASP A 325 5.54 -32.02 -22.37
CA ASP A 325 5.19 -31.26 -21.18
C ASP A 325 6.02 -29.98 -21.11
N TYR A 326 7.30 -30.05 -21.48
CA TYR A 326 8.16 -28.88 -21.59
C TYR A 326 7.56 -27.83 -22.54
N LYS A 327 7.18 -28.22 -23.76
CA LYS A 327 6.57 -27.32 -24.75
C LYS A 327 5.19 -26.80 -24.34
N ASN A 328 4.50 -27.51 -23.45
CA ASN A 328 3.23 -27.04 -22.92
C ASN A 328 3.44 -25.94 -21.88
N TRP A 329 4.51 -26.00 -21.09
CA TRP A 329 4.75 -25.07 -19.98
C TRP A 329 5.72 -23.93 -20.31
N PHE A 330 6.69 -24.17 -21.19
CA PHE A 330 7.78 -23.25 -21.46
C PHE A 330 7.84 -22.87 -22.94
N ASN A 331 8.14 -21.60 -23.22
CA ASN A 331 8.38 -21.10 -24.56
C ASN A 331 9.72 -21.63 -25.08
N GLU A 332 9.80 -21.98 -26.36
CA GLU A 332 11.08 -22.30 -27.00
C GLU A 332 11.96 -21.04 -27.01
N ILE A 333 13.15 -21.15 -26.44
CA ILE A 333 14.15 -20.07 -26.50
C ILE A 333 14.59 -19.98 -27.97
N GLU A 334 14.33 -18.86 -28.65
CA GLU A 334 14.92 -18.60 -29.96
C GLU A 334 16.44 -18.53 -29.76
N ASP A 335 17.12 -19.60 -30.16
CA ASP A 335 18.57 -19.67 -30.20
C ASP A 335 19.02 -18.63 -31.24
N ALA A 336 19.47 -17.46 -30.76
CA ALA A 336 20.15 -16.48 -31.59
C ALA A 336 21.50 -17.10 -32.01
N GLY A 337 21.44 -18.00 -32.99
CA GLY A 337 22.59 -18.69 -33.52
C GLY A 337 23.68 -17.68 -33.92
N PRO A 338 24.97 -18.05 -33.81
CA PRO A 338 26.04 -17.15 -34.16
C PRO A 338 25.89 -16.74 -35.63
N ASN A 339 25.78 -15.44 -35.86
CA ASN A 339 25.75 -14.84 -37.18
C ASN A 339 27.13 -15.01 -37.82
N MET A 340 27.42 -16.22 -38.31
CA MET A 340 28.57 -16.50 -39.16
C MET A 340 28.20 -16.16 -40.60
N SER A 341 28.24 -14.87 -40.93
CA SER A 341 28.53 -14.45 -42.30
C SER A 341 30.04 -14.47 -42.49
N MET A 342 30.53 -15.45 -43.27
CA MET A 342 31.81 -15.34 -43.99
C MET A 342 31.70 -14.33 -45.12
#